data_AF-A0A651GPJ6-F1
#
_entry.id   AF-A0A651GPJ6-F1
#
_cell.length_a   1.000
_cell.length_b   1.000
_cell.length_c   1.000
_cell.angle_alpha   90.00
_cell.angle_beta   90.00
_cell.angle_gamma   90.00
#
_symmetry.space_group_name_H-M   'P 1'
#
loop_
_entity.id
_entity.type
_entity.pdbx_description
1 polymer ?
#
loop_
_entity_poly.entity_id
_entity_poly.type
_entity_poly.pdbx_seq_one_letter_code
_entity_poly.pdbx_strand_id
1 'polypeptide(L)'
;MGFAPTASEPKKQSCMLRTFSTSIIFIFCLSFGLFAQQEDKYNDLLILYVDGDYEKLIRKAEKYTEKSDTRRDAEPFLYLSKAYFEMSRLEEFRDEYPKAFRDALKYASKYRRKDKELEYWDLHKDFFVELRSEAMREADIHLEDRDPRGLSQAARIYKSLVDIDPDDAGAALMYGATLYTINRRGEADMLMREWSPKLGSVSVDRMDDDQKEMFKFGLMFYAEYLKDDGRSDSARATMAIGYPFFKDDNEFKIVYDQVQR
;
A
#
# COMPACT_ATOMS: atom_id res chain seq x y z
N MET A 1 58.03 -9.24 70.96
CA MET A 1 56.91 -9.65 71.84
C MET A 1 55.71 -9.90 70.94
N GLY A 2 55.22 -11.11 70.70
CA GLY A 2 55.60 -12.41 71.22
C GLY A 2 55.24 -13.54 70.25
N PHE A 3 55.92 -14.67 70.48
CA PHE A 3 55.61 -16.06 70.15
C PHE A 3 55.51 -16.51 68.68
N ALA A 4 56.55 -17.28 68.32
CA ALA A 4 56.61 -18.28 67.26
C ALA A 4 55.91 -19.60 67.72
N PRO A 5 56.25 -20.79 67.18
CA PRO A 5 55.59 -21.46 66.05
C PRO A 5 55.10 -22.89 66.41
N THR A 6 54.34 -23.57 65.55
CA THR A 6 54.19 -25.05 65.54
C THR A 6 53.94 -25.51 64.10
N ALA A 7 54.80 -26.32 63.46
CA ALA A 7 54.83 -27.81 63.47
C ALA A 7 53.47 -28.41 63.02
N SER A 8 53.32 -29.35 62.09
CA SER A 8 54.18 -30.46 61.64
C SER A 8 53.52 -31.20 60.44
N GLU A 9 54.31 -31.52 59.42
CA GLU A 9 54.38 -32.79 58.65
C GLU A 9 53.18 -33.46 57.91
N PRO A 10 53.45 -34.34 56.91
CA PRO A 10 52.67 -34.49 55.67
C PRO A 10 51.87 -35.80 55.59
N LYS A 11 50.87 -35.87 54.69
CA LYS A 11 50.39 -37.16 54.15
C LYS A 11 50.02 -37.11 52.66
N LYS A 12 50.59 -38.09 51.96
CA LYS A 12 50.42 -38.50 50.55
C LYS A 12 49.02 -39.07 50.26
N GLN A 13 48.75 -39.14 48.94
CA GLN A 13 47.77 -39.98 48.23
C GLN A 13 46.31 -39.51 48.39
N SER A 14 45.52 -39.37 47.34
CA SER A 14 45.42 -40.18 46.13
C SER A 14 44.75 -39.41 44.99
N CYS A 15 45.20 -39.71 43.78
CA CYS A 15 44.57 -39.53 42.48
C CYS A 15 43.03 -39.47 42.51
N MET A 16 42.45 -38.43 41.91
CA MET A 16 41.37 -38.63 40.93
C MET A 16 41.11 -37.38 40.09
N LEU A 17 41.29 -37.55 38.79
CA LEU A 17 40.85 -36.69 37.69
C LEU A 17 39.37 -36.29 37.91
N ARG A 18 39.08 -35.00 38.05
CA ARG A 18 37.70 -34.47 37.99
C ARG A 18 37.65 -33.30 37.01
N THR A 19 37.26 -33.68 35.80
CA THR A 19 36.36 -32.99 34.87
C THR A 19 35.98 -31.56 35.24
N PHE A 20 36.36 -30.66 34.34
CA PHE A 20 35.97 -29.25 34.31
C PHE A 20 34.45 -29.07 34.30
N SER A 21 34.07 -28.02 35.00
CA SER A 21 32.73 -27.59 35.37
C SER A 21 31.71 -27.63 34.25
N THR A 22 30.62 -28.33 34.53
CA THR A 22 29.28 -28.12 33.95
C THR A 22 28.83 -26.67 34.09
N SER A 23 28.19 -26.15 33.04
CA SER A 23 26.89 -25.47 33.05
C SER A 23 26.81 -24.30 32.05
N ILE A 24 25.61 -24.13 31.47
CA ILE A 24 25.16 -23.17 30.45
C ILE A 24 25.24 -23.74 29.03
N ILE A 25 24.22 -24.52 28.64
CA ILE A 25 23.51 -24.49 27.34
C ILE A 25 22.19 -25.22 27.61
N PHE A 26 21.13 -24.49 27.97
CA PHE A 26 19.74 -24.94 27.79
C PHE A 26 18.74 -23.78 27.98
N ILE A 27 18.76 -22.79 27.09
CA ILE A 27 17.59 -21.94 26.80
C ILE A 27 17.63 -21.62 25.30
N PHE A 28 17.18 -22.56 24.48
CA PHE A 28 16.84 -22.32 23.07
C PHE A 28 15.58 -23.10 22.71
N CYS A 29 14.53 -22.93 23.51
CA CYS A 29 13.18 -23.38 23.21
C CYS A 29 12.21 -22.41 23.91
N LEU A 30 11.80 -21.32 23.24
CA LEU A 30 10.55 -20.57 23.47
C LEU A 30 10.61 -19.18 22.79
N SER A 31 10.68 -19.15 21.46
CA SER A 31 10.45 -17.90 20.72
C SER A 31 9.63 -18.07 19.44
N PHE A 32 9.24 -19.30 19.08
CA PHE A 32 8.41 -19.58 17.90
C PHE A 32 6.91 -19.79 18.22
N GLY A 33 6.42 -19.25 19.34
CA GLY A 33 5.06 -19.52 19.83
C GLY A 33 4.15 -18.32 20.08
N LEU A 34 4.58 -17.07 19.83
CA LEU A 34 3.79 -15.89 20.20
C LEU A 34 2.83 -15.38 19.12
N PHE A 35 2.76 -16.01 17.94
CA PHE A 35 1.77 -15.67 16.90
C PHE A 35 0.64 -16.70 16.73
N ALA A 36 0.61 -17.77 17.53
CA ALA A 36 -0.34 -18.89 17.36
C ALA A 36 -1.55 -18.87 18.31
N GLN A 37 -1.77 -17.79 19.08
CA GLN A 37 -2.81 -17.73 20.12
C GLN A 37 -3.63 -16.42 20.14
N GLN A 38 -3.93 -15.87 18.97
CA GLN A 38 -5.17 -15.12 18.79
C GLN A 38 -5.99 -15.95 17.80
N GLU A 39 -7.10 -16.52 18.23
CA GLU A 39 -8.06 -17.11 17.29
C GLU A 39 -8.57 -15.94 16.44
N ASP A 40 -7.96 -15.77 15.27
CA ASP A 40 -8.20 -14.62 14.42
C ASP A 40 -9.68 -14.61 14.05
N LYS A 41 -10.37 -13.51 14.38
CA LYS A 41 -11.84 -13.37 14.32
C LYS A 41 -12.38 -13.73 12.92
N TYR A 42 -11.53 -13.59 11.91
CA TYR A 42 -11.82 -13.81 10.50
C TYR A 42 -10.92 -14.86 9.83
N ASN A 43 -10.36 -15.80 10.61
CA ASN A 43 -9.55 -16.91 10.08
C ASN A 43 -10.29 -17.72 9.00
N ASP A 44 -11.61 -17.79 9.09
CA ASP A 44 -12.45 -18.43 8.09
C ASP A 44 -12.45 -17.72 6.72
N LEU A 45 -12.29 -16.40 6.68
CA LEU A 45 -12.11 -15.64 5.44
C LEU A 45 -10.72 -15.90 4.84
N LEU A 46 -9.70 -15.97 5.69
CA LEU A 46 -8.34 -16.31 5.26
C LEU A 46 -8.29 -17.70 4.62
N ILE A 47 -8.88 -18.72 5.26
CA ILE A 47 -8.93 -20.08 4.73
C ILE A 47 -9.59 -20.09 3.35
N LEU A 48 -10.75 -19.46 3.19
CA LEU A 48 -11.44 -19.40 1.90
C LEU A 48 -10.63 -18.65 0.82
N TYR A 49 -9.87 -17.63 1.22
CA TYR A 49 -8.97 -16.91 0.30
C TYR A 49 -7.82 -17.80 -0.16
N VAL A 50 -7.16 -18.51 0.76
CA VAL A 50 -6.05 -19.43 0.47
C VAL A 50 -6.51 -20.63 -0.35
N ASP A 51 -7.72 -21.13 -0.09
CA ASP A 51 -8.32 -22.24 -0.84
C ASP A 51 -8.79 -21.82 -2.25
N GLY A 52 -8.79 -20.52 -2.58
CA GLY A 52 -9.28 -19.99 -3.85
C GLY A 52 -10.81 -20.03 -4.00
N ASP A 53 -11.54 -20.28 -2.92
CA ASP A 53 -12.99 -20.40 -2.87
C ASP A 53 -13.68 -19.01 -2.85
N TYR A 54 -13.37 -18.17 -3.85
CA TYR A 54 -13.68 -16.73 -3.84
C TYR A 54 -15.17 -16.40 -3.75
N GLU A 55 -16.05 -17.17 -4.40
CA GLU A 55 -17.49 -16.95 -4.30
C GLU A 55 -18.00 -17.17 -2.87
N LYS A 56 -17.49 -18.21 -2.19
CA LYS A 56 -17.85 -18.49 -0.80
C LYS A 56 -17.26 -17.43 0.12
N LEU A 57 -16.03 -16.99 -0.16
CA LEU A 57 -15.37 -15.89 0.54
C LEU A 57 -16.23 -14.63 0.48
N ILE A 58 -16.67 -14.22 -0.71
CA ILE A 58 -17.55 -13.06 -0.90
C ILE A 58 -18.82 -13.21 -0.08
N ARG A 59 -19.55 -14.32 -0.25
CA ARG A 59 -20.82 -14.55 0.48
C ARG A 59 -20.64 -14.51 1.99
N LYS A 60 -19.49 -14.94 2.51
CA LYS A 60 -19.20 -14.95 3.95
C LYS A 60 -18.78 -13.57 4.46
N ALA A 61 -17.87 -12.92 3.75
CA ALA A 61 -17.42 -11.58 4.09
C ALA A 61 -18.56 -10.55 4.01
N GLU A 62 -19.45 -10.63 3.00
CA GLU A 62 -20.63 -9.77 2.91
C GLU A 62 -21.52 -9.87 4.16
N LYS A 63 -21.77 -11.10 4.64
CA LYS A 63 -22.54 -11.30 5.89
C LYS A 63 -21.89 -10.61 7.09
N TYR A 64 -20.57 -10.61 7.20
CA TYR A 64 -19.88 -9.86 8.25
C TYR A 64 -20.02 -8.34 8.04
N THR A 65 -19.99 -7.85 6.80
CA THR A 65 -20.22 -6.43 6.53
C THR A 65 -21.65 -5.94 6.81
N GLU A 66 -22.62 -6.86 6.92
CA GLU A 66 -24.03 -6.55 7.18
C GLU A 66 -24.42 -6.66 8.66
N LYS A 67 -23.76 -7.54 9.43
CA LYS A 67 -24.08 -7.76 10.84
C LYS A 67 -23.70 -6.56 11.70
N SER A 68 -24.52 -6.25 12.72
CA SER A 68 -24.36 -5.07 13.56
C SER A 68 -23.04 -5.01 14.33
N ASP A 69 -22.51 -6.19 14.68
CA ASP A 69 -21.29 -6.41 15.47
C ASP A 69 -20.00 -6.34 14.65
N THR A 70 -20.07 -6.54 13.33
CA THR A 70 -18.91 -6.72 12.45
C THR A 70 -18.89 -5.78 11.24
N ARG A 71 -20.00 -5.08 10.94
CA ARG A 71 -20.09 -4.08 9.85
C ARG A 71 -19.13 -2.90 9.94
N ARG A 72 -18.50 -2.70 11.10
CA ARG A 72 -17.52 -1.62 11.33
C ARG A 72 -16.08 -2.12 11.22
N ASP A 73 -15.88 -3.42 11.16
CA ASP A 73 -14.56 -4.03 11.16
C ASP A 73 -13.98 -3.97 9.75
N ALA A 74 -12.68 -3.75 9.63
CA ALA A 74 -12.05 -3.46 8.35
C ALA A 74 -11.79 -4.73 7.52
N GLU A 75 -11.32 -5.80 8.18
CA GLU A 75 -10.90 -7.04 7.53
C GLU A 75 -11.94 -7.67 6.59
N PRO A 76 -13.25 -7.75 6.92
CA PRO A 76 -14.22 -8.28 5.96
C PRO A 76 -14.26 -7.51 4.64
N PHE A 77 -14.08 -6.18 4.68
CA PHE A 77 -13.99 -5.38 3.45
C PHE A 77 -12.68 -5.61 2.71
N LEU A 78 -11.58 -5.86 3.43
CA LEU A 78 -10.31 -6.22 2.83
C LEU A 78 -10.41 -7.55 2.07
N TYR A 79 -10.97 -8.58 2.69
CA TYR A 79 -11.14 -9.89 2.04
C TYR A 79 -12.12 -9.85 0.87
N LEU A 80 -13.16 -9.02 0.92
CA LEU A 80 -13.99 -8.75 -0.26
C LEU A 80 -13.16 -8.16 -1.40
N SER A 81 -12.33 -7.15 -1.09
CA SER A 81 -11.46 -6.55 -2.08
C SER A 81 -10.49 -7.56 -2.70
N LYS A 82 -9.84 -8.38 -1.88
CA LYS A 82 -8.90 -9.41 -2.34
C LYS A 82 -9.59 -10.46 -3.21
N ALA A 83 -10.76 -10.96 -2.78
CA ALA A 83 -11.53 -11.93 -3.55
C ALA A 83 -11.90 -11.41 -4.95
N TYR A 84 -12.48 -10.20 -5.01
CA TYR A 84 -12.83 -9.59 -6.29
C TYR A 84 -11.61 -9.29 -7.16
N PHE A 85 -10.46 -8.97 -6.55
CA PHE A 85 -9.22 -8.73 -7.30
C PHE A 85 -8.72 -10.03 -7.95
N GLU A 86 -8.67 -11.14 -7.21
CA GLU A 86 -8.28 -12.44 -7.79
C GLU A 86 -9.26 -12.88 -8.88
N MET A 87 -10.57 -12.77 -8.61
CA MET A 87 -11.59 -13.13 -9.61
C MET A 87 -11.46 -12.30 -10.90
N SER A 88 -11.05 -11.04 -10.80
CA SER A 88 -10.86 -10.20 -11.99
C SER A 88 -9.73 -10.67 -12.92
N ARG A 89 -8.81 -11.49 -12.40
CA ARG A 89 -7.64 -12.01 -13.12
C ARG A 89 -7.87 -13.40 -13.71
N LEU A 90 -8.98 -14.05 -13.35
CA LEU A 90 -9.28 -15.42 -13.71
C LEU A 90 -10.36 -15.47 -14.79
N GLU A 91 -10.06 -16.17 -15.88
CA GLU A 91 -10.94 -16.26 -17.05
C GLU A 91 -12.33 -16.82 -16.70
N GLU A 92 -12.39 -17.78 -15.77
CA GLU A 92 -13.63 -18.45 -15.36
C GLU A 92 -14.67 -17.50 -14.75
N PHE A 93 -14.25 -16.37 -14.17
CA PHE A 93 -15.15 -15.41 -13.54
C PHE A 93 -15.50 -14.22 -14.45
N ARG A 94 -14.93 -14.13 -15.66
CA ARG A 94 -15.09 -12.97 -16.55
C ARG A 94 -16.56 -12.67 -16.87
N ASP A 95 -17.34 -13.70 -17.18
CA ASP A 95 -18.73 -13.56 -17.62
C ASP A 95 -19.71 -13.34 -16.45
N GLU A 96 -19.49 -14.03 -15.33
CA GLU A 96 -20.37 -13.96 -14.15
C GLU A 96 -20.05 -12.71 -13.29
N TYR A 97 -18.79 -12.29 -13.27
CA TYR A 97 -18.28 -11.17 -12.49
C TYR A 97 -17.54 -10.14 -13.37
N PRO A 98 -18.18 -9.57 -14.41
CA PRO A 98 -17.54 -8.64 -15.35
C PRO A 98 -17.14 -7.29 -14.72
N LYS A 99 -17.48 -7.09 -13.44
CA LYS A 99 -17.19 -5.88 -12.65
C LYS A 99 -16.27 -6.18 -11.48
N ALA A 100 -15.67 -7.37 -11.41
CA ALA A 100 -14.85 -7.82 -10.30
C ALA A 100 -13.76 -6.80 -9.94
N PHE A 101 -12.97 -6.34 -10.91
CA PHE A 101 -11.91 -5.35 -10.63
C PHE A 101 -12.45 -4.04 -10.02
N ARG A 102 -13.55 -3.54 -10.55
CA ARG A 102 -14.22 -2.34 -10.03
C ARG A 102 -14.78 -2.55 -8.62
N ASP A 103 -15.33 -3.73 -8.35
CA ASP A 103 -15.79 -4.08 -7.00
C ASP A 103 -14.62 -4.25 -6.03
N ALA A 104 -13.46 -4.74 -6.49
CA ALA A 104 -12.23 -4.77 -5.71
C ALA A 104 -11.86 -3.36 -5.23
N LEU A 105 -11.69 -2.40 -6.15
CA LEU A 105 -11.39 -1.00 -5.79
C LEU A 105 -12.41 -0.41 -4.81
N LYS A 106 -13.70 -0.64 -5.05
CA LYS A 106 -14.79 -0.19 -4.16
C LYS A 106 -14.65 -0.75 -2.74
N TYR A 107 -14.32 -2.03 -2.60
CA TYR A 107 -14.17 -2.66 -1.29
C TYR A 107 -12.86 -2.28 -0.60
N ALA A 108 -11.77 -2.08 -1.34
CA ALA A 108 -10.54 -1.48 -0.81
C ALA A 108 -10.78 -0.07 -0.25
N SER A 109 -11.49 0.80 -0.98
CA SER A 109 -11.86 2.14 -0.47
C SER A 109 -12.74 2.06 0.79
N LYS A 110 -13.63 1.06 0.89
CA LYS A 110 -14.43 0.86 2.11
C LYS A 110 -13.57 0.36 3.27
N TYR A 111 -12.66 -0.58 3.02
CA TYR A 111 -11.69 -1.07 4.00
C TYR A 111 -10.90 0.09 4.59
N ARG A 112 -10.32 0.97 3.76
CA ARG A 112 -9.51 2.11 4.24
C ARG A 112 -10.29 3.04 5.18
N ARG A 113 -11.58 3.27 4.90
CA ARG A 113 -12.45 4.09 5.76
C ARG A 113 -12.71 3.45 7.14
N LYS A 114 -12.53 2.13 7.26
CA LYS A 114 -12.64 1.38 8.53
C LYS A 114 -11.29 1.27 9.23
N ASP A 115 -10.23 0.95 8.48
CA ASP A 115 -8.87 0.87 8.99
C ASP A 115 -8.19 2.24 8.98
N LYS A 116 -8.59 3.09 9.93
CA LYS A 116 -8.05 4.45 10.03
C LYS A 116 -6.61 4.48 10.52
N GLU A 117 -6.28 3.57 11.45
CA GLU A 117 -4.99 3.48 12.12
C GLU A 117 -3.99 2.59 11.38
N LEU A 118 -4.35 2.09 10.19
CA LEU A 118 -3.51 1.25 9.34
C LEU A 118 -3.07 -0.06 10.01
N GLU A 119 -3.93 -0.65 10.84
CA GLU A 119 -3.67 -1.88 11.59
C GLU A 119 -3.31 -3.05 10.66
N TYR A 120 -3.95 -3.12 9.49
CA TYR A 120 -3.77 -4.21 8.53
C TYR A 120 -2.99 -3.80 7.28
N TRP A 121 -2.67 -2.52 7.12
CA TRP A 121 -2.10 -1.99 5.88
C TRP A 121 -0.75 -2.63 5.55
N ASP A 122 0.21 -2.55 6.48
CA ASP A 122 1.57 -3.07 6.27
C ASP A 122 1.58 -4.60 6.10
N LEU A 123 0.64 -5.30 6.73
CA LEU A 123 0.48 -6.77 6.60
C LEU A 123 0.01 -7.20 5.21
N HIS A 124 -0.65 -6.29 4.47
CA HIS A 124 -1.21 -6.55 3.15
C HIS A 124 -0.68 -5.58 2.11
N LYS A 125 0.50 -5.01 2.35
CA LYS A 125 1.13 -4.02 1.48
C LYS A 125 1.26 -4.50 0.02
N ASP A 126 1.72 -5.74 -0.17
CA ASP A 126 1.88 -6.33 -1.51
C ASP A 126 0.57 -6.34 -2.30
N PHE A 127 -0.55 -6.64 -1.63
CA PHE A 127 -1.87 -6.59 -2.25
C PHE A 127 -2.23 -5.17 -2.70
N PHE A 128 -1.96 -4.14 -1.89
CA PHE A 128 -2.26 -2.75 -2.27
C PHE A 128 -1.36 -2.25 -3.41
N VAL A 129 -0.09 -2.65 -3.43
CA VAL A 129 0.84 -2.36 -4.53
C VAL A 129 0.36 -2.99 -5.84
N GLU A 130 -0.02 -4.28 -5.82
CA GLU A 130 -0.58 -4.94 -7.00
C GLU A 130 -1.89 -4.31 -7.46
N LEU A 131 -2.80 -4.01 -6.52
CA LEU A 131 -4.09 -3.38 -6.82
C LEU A 131 -3.90 -1.99 -7.44
N ARG A 132 -2.97 -1.18 -6.92
CA ARG A 132 -2.66 0.16 -7.44
C ARG A 132 -2.06 0.07 -8.83
N SER A 133 -1.10 -0.84 -9.03
CA SER A 133 -0.46 -1.05 -10.34
C SER A 133 -1.48 -1.47 -11.41
N GLU A 134 -2.40 -2.39 -11.08
CA GLU A 134 -3.47 -2.76 -12.01
C GLU A 134 -4.46 -1.62 -12.26
N ALA A 135 -4.77 -0.83 -11.23
CA ALA A 135 -5.64 0.32 -11.36
C ALA A 135 -5.05 1.39 -12.28
N MET A 136 -3.74 1.62 -12.20
CA MET A 136 -3.04 2.51 -13.12
C MET A 136 -3.14 1.99 -14.56
N ARG A 137 -2.88 0.70 -14.80
CA ARG A 137 -3.01 0.10 -16.14
C ARG A 137 -4.42 0.23 -16.71
N GLU A 138 -5.45 -0.10 -15.93
CA GLU A 138 -6.85 0.02 -16.35
C GLU A 138 -7.23 1.49 -16.60
N ALA A 139 -6.73 2.42 -15.77
CA ALA A 139 -6.96 3.84 -15.97
C ALA A 139 -6.28 4.34 -17.26
N ASP A 140 -5.08 3.88 -17.57
CA ASP A 140 -4.33 4.26 -18.78
C ASP A 140 -5.04 3.82 -20.06
N ILE A 141 -5.59 2.60 -20.08
CA ILE A 141 -6.45 2.12 -21.18
C ILE A 141 -7.63 3.07 -21.41
N HIS A 142 -8.21 3.60 -20.33
CA HIS A 142 -9.29 4.57 -20.40
C HIS A 142 -8.86 6.00 -20.77
N LEU A 143 -7.58 6.34 -20.61
CA LEU A 143 -7.01 7.64 -20.98
C LEU A 143 -6.59 7.68 -22.46
N GLU A 144 -6.28 6.54 -23.08
CA GLU A 144 -5.67 6.42 -24.42
C GLU A 144 -6.41 7.24 -25.50
N ASP A 145 -7.69 6.98 -25.72
CA ASP A 145 -8.49 7.67 -26.75
C ASP A 145 -8.98 9.06 -26.32
N ARG A 146 -8.74 9.45 -25.07
CA ARG A 146 -9.24 10.69 -24.43
C ARG A 146 -10.75 10.96 -24.66
N ASP A 147 -11.54 9.91 -24.86
CA ASP A 147 -12.98 10.05 -25.04
C ASP A 147 -13.65 10.37 -23.69
N PRO A 148 -14.77 11.13 -23.66
CA PRO A 148 -15.39 11.55 -22.40
C PRO A 148 -15.80 10.40 -21.47
N ARG A 149 -16.16 9.22 -22.01
CA ARG A 149 -16.55 8.06 -21.21
C ARG A 149 -15.32 7.39 -20.63
N GLY A 150 -14.26 7.17 -21.40
CA GLY A 150 -12.97 6.68 -20.92
C GLY A 150 -12.43 7.56 -19.79
N LEU A 151 -12.30 8.87 -20.03
CA LEU A 151 -11.84 9.82 -19.01
C LEU A 151 -12.68 9.79 -17.71
N SER A 152 -14.01 9.61 -17.83
CA SER A 152 -14.89 9.48 -16.66
C SER A 152 -14.65 8.17 -15.89
N GLN A 153 -14.23 7.10 -16.57
CA GLN A 153 -13.85 5.84 -15.94
C GLN A 153 -12.48 5.94 -15.26
N ALA A 154 -11.48 6.52 -15.93
CA ALA A 154 -10.17 6.82 -15.34
C ALA A 154 -10.31 7.67 -14.07
N ALA A 155 -11.13 8.74 -14.12
CA ALA A 155 -11.39 9.58 -12.94
C ALA A 155 -11.97 8.79 -11.76
N ARG A 156 -12.82 7.77 -12.02
CA ARG A 156 -13.39 6.92 -10.97
C ARG A 156 -12.33 6.01 -10.35
N ILE A 157 -11.41 5.49 -11.16
CA ILE A 157 -10.31 4.65 -10.70
C ILE A 157 -9.38 5.50 -9.82
N TYR A 158 -8.90 6.64 -10.30
CA TYR A 158 -8.04 7.53 -9.52
C TYR A 158 -8.71 8.03 -8.24
N LYS A 159 -10.02 8.33 -8.28
CA LYS A 159 -10.77 8.63 -7.05
C LYS A 159 -10.71 7.47 -6.05
N SER A 160 -10.83 6.23 -6.53
CA SER A 160 -10.76 5.05 -5.66
C SER A 160 -9.37 4.90 -5.05
N LEU A 161 -8.30 5.18 -5.81
CA LEU A 161 -6.92 5.20 -5.30
C LEU A 161 -6.73 6.27 -4.22
N VAL A 162 -7.24 7.50 -4.42
CA VAL A 162 -7.24 8.54 -3.37
C VAL A 162 -8.04 8.10 -2.13
N ASP A 163 -9.16 7.40 -2.32
CA ASP A 163 -9.95 6.89 -1.19
C ASP A 163 -9.24 5.71 -0.46
N ILE A 164 -8.37 4.96 -1.14
CA ILE A 164 -7.60 3.81 -0.60
C ILE A 164 -6.33 4.28 0.11
N ASP A 165 -5.63 5.24 -0.48
CA ASP A 165 -4.41 5.85 0.07
C ASP A 165 -4.54 7.38 0.02
N PRO A 166 -5.14 7.99 1.05
CA PRO A 166 -5.35 9.44 1.09
C PRO A 166 -4.08 10.27 1.17
N ASP A 167 -2.91 9.65 1.36
CA ASP A 167 -1.60 10.30 1.39
C ASP A 167 -0.81 10.07 0.08
N ASP A 168 -1.42 9.43 -0.92
CA ASP A 168 -0.84 9.21 -2.24
C ASP A 168 -0.94 10.46 -3.13
N ALA A 169 0.15 11.22 -3.20
CA ALA A 169 0.25 12.42 -4.02
C ALA A 169 0.08 12.14 -5.52
N GLY A 170 0.50 10.97 -6.00
CA GLY A 170 0.36 10.58 -7.41
C GLY A 170 -1.10 10.37 -7.77
N ALA A 171 -1.84 9.65 -6.92
CA ALA A 171 -3.26 9.40 -7.13
C ALA A 171 -4.05 10.72 -7.12
N ALA A 172 -3.72 11.64 -6.21
CA ALA A 172 -4.35 12.94 -6.12
C ALA A 172 -4.10 13.80 -7.36
N LEU A 173 -2.86 13.83 -7.86
CA LEU A 173 -2.50 14.55 -9.08
C LEU A 173 -3.24 14.00 -10.31
N MET A 174 -3.23 12.68 -10.49
CA MET A 174 -3.93 12.02 -11.59
C MET A 174 -5.43 12.30 -11.51
N TYR A 175 -6.04 12.15 -10.32
CA TYR A 175 -7.46 12.44 -10.15
C TYR A 175 -7.80 13.90 -10.48
N GLY A 176 -7.03 14.85 -9.95
CA GLY A 176 -7.22 16.28 -10.19
C GLY A 176 -7.10 16.64 -11.68
N ALA A 177 -6.05 16.16 -12.34
CA ALA A 177 -5.83 16.39 -13.77
C ALA A 177 -6.94 15.77 -14.64
N THR A 178 -7.39 14.54 -14.33
CA THR A 178 -8.52 13.94 -15.05
C THR A 178 -9.81 14.75 -14.83
N LEU A 179 -10.09 15.21 -13.60
CA LEU A 179 -11.26 16.04 -13.30
C LEU A 179 -11.26 17.35 -14.10
N TYR A 180 -10.12 18.01 -14.23
CA TYR A 180 -9.99 19.19 -15.08
C TYR A 180 -10.29 18.86 -16.55
N THR A 181 -9.75 17.75 -17.05
CA THR A 181 -9.94 17.29 -18.43
C THR A 181 -11.43 17.02 -18.74
N ILE A 182 -12.19 16.47 -17.80
CA ILE A 182 -13.65 16.24 -17.95
C ILE A 182 -14.52 17.41 -17.47
N ASN A 183 -13.94 18.60 -17.35
CA ASN A 183 -14.62 19.85 -16.97
C ASN A 183 -15.34 19.82 -15.59
N ARG A 184 -14.82 19.04 -14.63
CA ARG A 184 -15.26 19.04 -13.22
C ARG A 184 -14.38 19.96 -12.37
N ARG A 185 -14.20 21.20 -12.83
CA ARG A 185 -13.25 22.19 -12.29
C ARG A 185 -13.41 22.44 -10.78
N GLY A 186 -14.64 22.60 -10.29
CA GLY A 186 -14.87 22.88 -8.86
C GLY A 186 -14.36 21.78 -7.92
N GLU A 187 -14.46 20.52 -8.34
CA GLU A 187 -13.92 19.39 -7.56
C GLU A 187 -12.41 19.28 -7.69
N ALA A 188 -11.89 19.49 -8.89
CA ALA A 188 -10.45 19.53 -9.13
C ALA A 188 -9.78 20.65 -8.30
N ASP A 189 -10.38 21.83 -8.25
CA ASP A 189 -9.88 22.98 -7.48
C ASP A 189 -9.88 22.71 -5.97
N MET A 190 -10.89 22.01 -5.44
CA MET A 190 -10.91 21.61 -4.03
C MET A 190 -9.76 20.65 -3.72
N LEU A 191 -9.60 19.62 -4.56
CA LEU A 191 -8.52 18.64 -4.41
C LEU A 191 -7.13 19.29 -4.53
N MET A 192 -6.92 20.11 -5.57
CA MET A 192 -5.63 20.76 -5.79
C MET A 192 -5.33 21.84 -4.78
N ARG A 193 -6.33 22.51 -4.19
CA ARG A 193 -6.11 23.42 -3.06
C ARG A 193 -5.54 22.70 -1.85
N GLU A 194 -5.97 21.47 -1.61
CA GLU A 194 -5.43 20.65 -0.53
C GLU A 194 -4.01 20.15 -0.86
N TRP A 195 -3.80 19.67 -2.08
CA TRP A 195 -2.58 18.96 -2.45
C TRP A 195 -1.42 19.83 -2.89
N SER A 196 -1.68 20.90 -3.66
CA SER A 196 -0.61 21.73 -4.24
C SER A 196 0.40 22.25 -3.20
N PRO A 197 -0.02 22.71 -2.00
CA PRO A 197 0.93 23.14 -0.97
C PRO A 197 1.80 22.01 -0.39
N LYS A 198 1.34 20.75 -0.49
CA LYS A 198 2.02 19.57 0.07
C LYS A 198 3.01 18.95 -0.92
N LEU A 199 2.82 19.14 -2.23
CA LEU A 199 3.58 18.44 -3.28
C LEU A 199 5.10 18.59 -3.13
N GLY A 200 5.60 19.79 -2.80
CA GLY A 200 7.04 20.04 -2.62
C GLY A 200 7.65 19.40 -1.36
N SER A 201 6.82 18.86 -0.46
CA SER A 201 7.25 18.19 0.78
C SER A 201 7.04 16.67 0.76
N VAL A 202 6.59 16.12 -0.36
CA VAL A 202 6.39 14.68 -0.54
C VAL A 202 7.74 13.96 -0.46
N SER A 203 7.81 12.90 0.35
CA SER A 203 9.02 12.10 0.53
C SER A 203 9.13 11.02 -0.57
N VAL A 204 9.50 11.43 -1.79
CA VAL A 204 9.58 10.54 -2.96
C VAL A 204 10.51 9.34 -2.72
N ASP A 205 11.60 9.51 -1.98
CA ASP A 205 12.54 8.43 -1.65
C ASP A 205 11.92 7.30 -0.79
N ARG A 206 10.79 7.56 -0.13
CA ARG A 206 10.07 6.60 0.72
C ARG A 206 8.89 5.94 0.02
N MET A 207 8.57 6.36 -1.19
CA MET A 207 7.51 5.78 -2.00
C MET A 207 7.93 4.40 -2.52
N ASP A 208 6.95 3.50 -2.62
CA ASP A 208 7.10 2.29 -3.42
C ASP A 208 7.23 2.64 -4.91
N ASP A 209 7.74 1.72 -5.72
CA ASP A 209 8.05 2.02 -7.11
C ASP A 209 6.81 2.37 -7.94
N ASP A 210 5.66 1.74 -7.66
CA ASP A 210 4.37 2.05 -8.28
C ASP A 210 3.84 3.44 -7.86
N GLN A 211 4.05 3.84 -6.60
CA GLN A 211 3.74 5.20 -6.15
C GLN A 211 4.65 6.25 -6.81
N LYS A 212 5.95 5.96 -6.98
CA LYS A 212 6.88 6.86 -7.69
C LYS A 212 6.46 7.02 -9.15
N GLU A 213 6.10 5.92 -9.80
CA GLU A 213 5.63 5.92 -11.18
C GLU A 213 4.34 6.75 -11.32
N MET A 214 3.34 6.52 -10.47
CA MET A 214 2.11 7.30 -10.48
C MET A 214 2.37 8.78 -10.15
N PHE A 215 3.29 9.08 -9.24
CA PHE A 215 3.67 10.46 -8.93
C PHE A 215 4.33 11.15 -10.13
N LYS A 216 5.24 10.47 -10.83
CA LYS A 216 5.85 10.96 -12.07
C LYS A 216 4.78 11.30 -13.11
N PHE A 217 3.88 10.37 -13.41
CA PHE A 217 2.79 10.57 -14.37
C PHE A 217 1.80 11.65 -13.93
N GLY A 218 1.46 11.70 -12.64
CA GLY A 218 0.62 12.74 -12.06
C GLY A 218 1.19 14.14 -12.24
N LEU A 219 2.50 14.32 -12.01
CA LEU A 219 3.17 15.60 -12.23
C LEU A 219 3.11 16.02 -13.70
N MET A 220 3.44 15.09 -14.61
CA MET A 220 3.41 15.33 -16.06
C MET A 220 2.01 15.72 -16.54
N PHE A 221 1.01 14.89 -16.24
CA PHE A 221 -0.36 15.09 -16.70
C PHE A 221 -1.00 16.35 -16.11
N TYR A 222 -0.72 16.66 -14.85
CA TYR A 222 -1.18 17.92 -14.24
C TYR A 222 -0.48 19.15 -14.81
N ALA A 223 0.83 19.08 -15.07
CA ALA A 223 1.57 20.18 -15.67
C ALA A 223 1.14 20.48 -17.10
N GLU A 224 0.85 19.45 -17.90
CA GLU A 224 0.27 19.60 -19.25
C GLU A 224 -1.06 20.33 -19.18
N TYR A 225 -1.98 19.91 -18.30
CA TYR A 225 -3.24 20.63 -18.09
C TYR A 225 -3.00 22.09 -17.71
N LEU A 226 -2.11 22.36 -16.75
CA LEU A 226 -1.79 23.72 -16.31
C LEU A 226 -1.26 24.58 -17.47
N LYS A 227 -0.43 24.00 -18.34
CA LYS A 227 0.09 24.69 -19.52
C LYS A 227 -1.03 25.02 -20.49
N ASP A 228 -1.89 24.05 -20.81
CA ASP A 228 -3.03 24.21 -21.72
C ASP A 228 -4.06 25.23 -21.21
N ASP A 229 -4.23 25.34 -19.89
CA ASP A 229 -5.08 26.34 -19.21
C ASP A 229 -4.41 27.72 -19.12
N GLY A 230 -3.21 27.91 -19.69
CA GLY A 230 -2.48 29.18 -19.71
C GLY A 230 -1.71 29.50 -18.42
N ARG A 231 -1.59 28.54 -17.49
CA ARG A 231 -0.92 28.68 -16.19
C ARG A 231 0.53 28.17 -16.25
N SER A 232 1.30 28.63 -17.24
CA SER A 232 2.64 28.11 -17.54
C SER A 232 3.63 28.19 -16.36
N ASP A 233 3.56 29.24 -15.53
CA ASP A 233 4.38 29.32 -14.32
C ASP A 233 4.08 28.20 -13.32
N SER A 234 2.78 27.88 -13.14
CA SER A 234 2.36 26.75 -12.31
C SER A 234 2.81 25.43 -12.91
N ALA A 235 2.69 25.25 -14.23
CA ALA A 235 3.14 24.04 -14.92
C ALA A 235 4.64 23.80 -14.70
N ARG A 236 5.47 24.84 -14.87
CA ARG A 236 6.92 24.77 -14.62
C ARG A 236 7.23 24.44 -13.16
N ALA A 237 6.53 25.08 -12.22
CA ALA A 237 6.71 24.81 -10.80
C ALA A 237 6.36 23.36 -10.44
N THR A 238 5.26 22.82 -10.99
CA THR A 238 4.88 21.41 -10.83
C THR A 238 5.98 20.47 -11.33
N MET A 239 6.46 20.67 -12.57
CA MET A 239 7.52 19.81 -13.13
C MET A 239 8.85 19.93 -12.37
N ALA A 240 9.16 21.09 -11.79
CA ALA A 240 10.37 21.26 -10.98
C ALA A 240 10.39 20.38 -9.73
N ILE A 241 9.23 19.98 -9.20
CA ILE A 241 9.13 19.08 -8.04
C ILE A 241 9.71 17.69 -8.37
N GLY A 242 9.37 17.16 -9.55
CA GLY A 242 9.83 15.83 -9.98
C GLY A 242 11.26 15.80 -10.49
N TYR A 243 11.82 16.94 -10.90
CA TYR A 243 13.12 17.00 -11.58
C TYR A 243 14.28 16.34 -10.82
N PRO A 244 14.46 16.50 -9.50
CA PRO A 244 15.54 15.83 -8.77
C PRO A 244 15.48 14.30 -8.84
N PHE A 245 14.29 13.74 -9.04
CA PHE A 245 14.03 12.30 -8.98
C PHE A 245 13.91 11.65 -10.35
N PHE A 246 13.39 12.37 -11.36
CA PHE A 246 12.99 11.79 -12.64
C PHE A 246 13.68 12.40 -13.87
N LYS A 247 14.67 13.30 -13.71
CA LYS A 247 15.36 13.96 -14.84
C LYS A 247 16.02 13.02 -15.87
N ASP A 248 16.35 11.80 -15.45
CA ASP A 248 17.01 10.80 -16.30
C ASP A 248 15.99 9.87 -17.00
N ASP A 249 14.70 9.98 -16.64
CA ASP A 249 13.60 9.33 -17.34
C ASP A 249 13.28 10.10 -18.64
N ASN A 250 13.27 9.37 -19.76
CA ASN A 250 13.10 9.97 -21.08
C ASN A 250 11.75 10.67 -21.25
N GLU A 251 10.68 10.08 -20.73
CA GLU A 251 9.33 10.58 -20.88
C GLU A 251 9.14 11.85 -20.03
N PHE A 252 9.59 11.80 -18.79
CA PHE A 252 9.58 12.96 -17.89
C PHE A 252 10.37 14.12 -18.49
N LYS A 253 11.56 13.85 -19.04
CA LYS A 253 12.40 14.87 -19.68
C LYS A 253 11.72 15.54 -20.87
N ILE A 254 11.03 14.76 -21.72
CA ILE A 254 10.29 15.31 -22.86
C ILE A 254 9.23 16.31 -22.38
N VAL A 255 8.41 15.92 -21.40
CA VAL A 255 7.36 16.81 -20.87
C VAL A 255 7.98 18.01 -20.15
N TYR A 256 9.05 17.81 -19.38
CA TYR A 256 9.77 18.89 -18.70
C TYR A 256 10.23 19.96 -19.70
N ASP A 257 10.94 19.56 -20.75
CA ASP A 257 11.45 20.46 -21.79
C ASP A 257 10.33 21.14 -22.56
N GLN A 258 9.21 20.44 -22.80
CA GLN A 258 8.02 21.02 -23.42
C GLN A 258 7.42 22.12 -22.55
N VAL A 259 7.27 21.90 -21.24
CA VAL A 259 6.67 22.88 -20.31
C VAL A 259 7.57 24.11 -20.09
N GLN A 260 8.89 23.99 -20.29
CA GLN A 260 9.81 25.14 -20.21
C GLN A 260 9.74 26.08 -21.43
N ARG A 261 9.23 25.62 -22.58
CA ARG A 261 9.03 26.42 -23.80
C ARG A 261 7.70 27.15 -23.77
#